data_AF-A0A2D6RP26-F1
#
_entry.id   AF-A0A2D6RP26-F1
#
_cell.length_a   1.000
_cell.length_b   1.000
_cell.length_c   1.000
_cell.angle_alpha   90.00
_cell.angle_beta   90.00
_cell.angle_gamma   90.00
#
_symmetry.space_group_name_H-M   'P 1'
#
loop_
_entity.id
_entity.type
_entity.pdbx_description
1 polymer ?
#
loop_
_entity_poly.entity_id
_entity_poly.type
_entity_poly.pdbx_seq_one_letter_code
_entity_poly.pdbx_strand_id
1 'polypeptide(L)'
;MDKKKLALFLGMLCGDGCLTINTKSKGGYKTYAICFSNSNRDLMINFQDLFLKVFEVKGNHYTEFRESRKVTYSFRSYSREVFDRIVSLGFPIGLKKYKLRIPQIILNLSREEKILFLKGFIITDGSIRAQGNVLFHVATKKFLEDISNLIYELFNLRKPIKKYVQKGKYLSYQLLLNKKEAQEILNY
;
A
#
# COMPACT_ATOMS: atom_id res chain seq x y z
N MET A 1 -17.70 6.00 -9.04
CA MET A 1 -16.59 5.28 -8.36
C MET A 1 -16.86 5.30 -6.87
N ASP A 2 -16.94 4.13 -6.26
CA ASP A 2 -17.12 3.97 -4.82
C ASP A 2 -15.87 4.45 -4.07
N LYS A 3 -15.99 5.56 -3.34
CA LYS A 3 -14.88 6.20 -2.62
C LYS A 3 -14.33 5.34 -1.49
N LYS A 4 -15.18 4.55 -0.82
CA LYS A 4 -14.78 3.62 0.24
C LYS A 4 -13.88 2.53 -0.32
N LYS A 5 -14.28 1.93 -1.44
CA LYS A 5 -13.47 0.92 -2.15
C LYS A 5 -12.17 1.52 -2.69
N LEU A 6 -12.22 2.72 -3.27
CA LEU A 6 -11.02 3.40 -3.74
C LEU A 6 -10.04 3.67 -2.59
N ALA A 7 -10.52 4.13 -1.44
CA ALA A 7 -9.68 4.44 -0.29
C ALA A 7 -8.96 3.19 0.21
N LEU A 8 -9.70 2.08 0.40
CA LEU A 8 -9.12 0.79 0.76
C LEU A 8 -8.08 0.32 -0.27
N PHE A 9 -8.41 0.45 -1.56
CA PHE A 9 -7.52 0.08 -2.67
C PHE A 9 -6.20 0.87 -2.62
N LEU A 10 -6.27 2.19 -2.47
CA LEU A 10 -5.09 3.05 -2.41
C LEU A 10 -4.24 2.74 -1.17
N GLY A 11 -4.86 2.43 -0.04
CA GLY A 11 -4.16 1.99 1.17
C GLY A 11 -3.36 0.71 0.94
N MET A 12 -4.01 -0.32 0.36
CA MET A 12 -3.34 -1.57 0.01
C MET A 12 -2.22 -1.36 -1.02
N LEU A 13 -2.48 -0.52 -2.03
CA LEU A 13 -1.51 -0.20 -3.06
C LEU A 13 -0.28 0.53 -2.48
N CYS A 14 -0.45 1.39 -1.47
CA CYS A 14 0.65 2.07 -0.78
C CYS A 14 1.62 1.10 -0.07
N GLY A 15 1.12 0.01 0.52
CA GLY A 15 1.96 -1.06 1.07
C GLY A 15 2.65 -1.87 -0.03
N ASP A 16 1.96 -2.87 -0.58
CA ASP A 16 2.55 -3.89 -1.45
C ASP A 16 2.38 -3.64 -2.96
N GLY A 17 1.73 -2.54 -3.34
CA GLY A 17 1.54 -2.17 -4.75
C GLY A 17 2.80 -1.64 -5.44
N CYS A 18 2.80 -1.54 -6.76
CA CYS A 18 3.80 -0.80 -7.52
C CYS A 18 3.25 -0.40 -8.89
N LEU A 19 3.61 0.78 -9.38
CA LEU A 19 3.39 1.18 -10.76
C LEU A 19 4.72 1.11 -11.51
N THR A 20 4.78 0.36 -12.60
CA THR A 20 6.01 0.21 -13.39
C THR A 20 5.77 0.52 -14.86
N ILE A 21 6.74 1.19 -15.48
CA ILE A 21 6.81 1.33 -16.93
C ILE A 21 8.00 0.49 -17.38
N ASN A 22 7.73 -0.56 -18.16
CA ASN A 22 8.77 -1.44 -18.69
C ASN A 22 8.77 -1.38 -20.21
N THR A 23 9.88 -1.78 -20.82
CA THR A 23 9.98 -1.96 -22.28
C THR A 23 10.38 -3.40 -22.55
N LYS A 24 9.60 -4.13 -23.35
CA LYS A 24 9.84 -5.57 -23.60
C LYS A 24 11.22 -5.87 -24.22
N SER A 25 11.76 -4.93 -24.99
CA SER A 25 13.07 -5.02 -25.65
C SER A 25 13.60 -3.60 -25.93
N LYS A 26 14.89 -3.47 -26.28
CA LYS A 26 15.45 -2.18 -26.72
C LYS A 26 14.66 -1.70 -27.97
N GLY A 27 13.93 -0.59 -27.84
CA GLY A 27 13.06 -0.05 -28.91
C GLY A 27 11.64 -0.62 -28.98
N GLY A 28 11.25 -1.53 -28.07
CA GLY A 28 9.91 -2.10 -28.03
C GLY A 28 8.84 -1.18 -27.43
N TYR A 29 7.59 -1.66 -27.42
CA TYR A 29 6.48 -0.93 -26.80
C TYR A 29 6.61 -0.86 -25.28
N LYS A 30 6.24 0.30 -24.71
CA LYS A 30 6.15 0.51 -23.27
C LYS A 30 4.92 -0.22 -22.70
N THR A 31 5.11 -0.94 -21.60
CA THR A 31 4.04 -1.53 -20.81
C THR A 31 3.86 -0.75 -19.52
N TYR A 32 2.60 -0.48 -19.16
CA TYR A 32 2.22 0.32 -18.00
C TYR A 32 1.54 -0.60 -17.01
N ALA A 33 2.32 -1.15 -16.09
CA ALA A 33 1.86 -2.21 -15.21
C ALA A 33 1.50 -1.69 -13.83
N ILE A 34 0.32 -2.08 -13.37
CA ILE A 34 -0.14 -1.95 -11.99
C ILE A 34 0.08 -3.31 -11.35
N CYS A 35 0.97 -3.36 -10.36
CA CYS A 35 1.39 -4.60 -9.71
C CYS A 35 0.97 -4.57 -8.23
N PHE A 36 0.64 -5.74 -7.70
CA PHE A 36 0.49 -5.98 -6.26
C PHE A 36 0.96 -7.39 -5.96
N SER A 37 1.86 -7.55 -4.98
CA SER A 37 2.46 -8.85 -4.69
C SER A 37 2.52 -9.09 -3.19
N ASN A 38 2.00 -10.23 -2.72
CA ASN A 38 2.04 -10.60 -1.31
C ASN A 38 2.19 -12.11 -1.13
N SER A 39 2.76 -12.57 -0.02
CA SER A 39 2.85 -14.00 0.32
C SER A 39 1.53 -14.60 0.83
N ASN A 40 0.56 -13.76 1.19
CA ASN A 40 -0.79 -14.15 1.57
C ASN A 40 -1.69 -14.14 0.32
N ARG A 41 -2.18 -15.34 -0.06
CA ARG A 41 -3.03 -15.54 -1.24
C ARG A 41 -4.37 -14.82 -1.13
N ASP A 42 -4.99 -14.86 0.05
CA ASP A 42 -6.31 -14.27 0.27
C ASP A 42 -6.25 -12.75 0.17
N LEU A 43 -5.15 -12.14 0.63
CA LEU A 43 -4.92 -10.71 0.47
C LEU A 43 -4.79 -10.31 -1.01
N MET A 44 -4.12 -11.13 -1.82
CA MET A 44 -4.03 -10.93 -3.27
C MET A 44 -5.39 -11.06 -3.95
N ILE A 45 -6.20 -12.06 -3.58
CA ILE A 45 -7.57 -12.24 -4.10
C ILE A 45 -8.45 -11.05 -3.73
N ASN A 46 -8.41 -10.62 -2.46
CA ASN A 46 -9.14 -9.45 -2.00
C ASN A 46 -8.72 -8.18 -2.77
N PHE A 47 -7.43 -8.02 -3.05
CA PHE A 47 -6.93 -6.92 -3.87
C PHE A 47 -7.46 -6.99 -5.31
N GLN A 48 -7.46 -8.17 -5.94
CA GLN A 48 -7.97 -8.37 -7.30
C GLN A 48 -9.47 -8.04 -7.39
N ASP A 49 -10.27 -8.55 -6.45
CA ASP A 49 -11.71 -8.27 -6.40
C ASP A 49 -11.98 -6.79 -6.17
N LEU A 50 -11.19 -6.15 -5.32
CA LEU A 50 -11.30 -4.72 -5.06
C LEU A 50 -10.92 -3.91 -6.31
N PHE A 51 -9.84 -4.28 -7.01
CA PHE A 51 -9.44 -3.67 -8.27
C PHE A 51 -10.56 -3.75 -9.31
N LEU A 52 -11.16 -4.94 -9.48
CA LEU A 52 -12.29 -5.14 -10.39
C LEU A 52 -13.49 -4.26 -10.00
N LYS A 53 -13.82 -4.17 -8.71
CA LYS A 53 -14.95 -3.34 -8.24
C LYS A 53 -14.69 -1.83 -8.38
N VAL A 54 -13.44 -1.38 -8.34
CA VAL A 54 -13.08 0.05 -8.44
C VAL A 54 -12.96 0.51 -9.89
N PHE A 55 -12.37 -0.32 -10.75
CA PHE A 55 -12.02 0.06 -12.12
C PHE A 55 -12.77 -0.70 -13.19
N GLU A 56 -13.55 -1.72 -12.84
CA GLU A 56 -14.33 -2.55 -13.77
C GLU A 56 -13.45 -3.24 -14.83
N VAL A 57 -12.17 -3.41 -14.51
CA VAL A 57 -11.14 -4.03 -15.36
C VAL A 57 -10.58 -5.26 -14.64
N LYS A 58 -10.39 -6.35 -15.38
CA LYS A 58 -9.72 -7.55 -14.86
C LYS A 58 -8.21 -7.39 -14.94
N GLY A 59 -7.50 -7.90 -13.95
CA GLY A 59 -6.06 -8.14 -14.04
C GLY A 59 -5.74 -9.62 -14.14
N ASN A 60 -4.45 -9.91 -14.24
CA ASN A 60 -3.90 -11.25 -14.31
C ASN A 60 -3.29 -11.64 -12.96
N HIS A 61 -3.34 -12.92 -12.64
CA HIS A 61 -2.72 -13.49 -11.44
C HIS A 61 -1.55 -14.38 -11.82
N TYR A 62 -0.50 -14.36 -11.01
CA TYR A 62 0.70 -15.17 -11.18
C TYR A 62 1.15 -15.70 -9.82
N THR A 63 1.64 -16.92 -9.81
CA THR A 63 2.33 -17.49 -8.65
C THR A 63 3.82 -17.50 -8.94
N GLU A 64 4.60 -16.82 -8.10
CA GLU A 64 6.05 -16.73 -8.23
C GLU A 64 6.71 -17.65 -7.20
N PHE A 65 7.44 -18.65 -7.71
CA PHE A 65 8.30 -19.52 -6.91
C PHE A 65 9.72 -18.96 -6.96
N ARG A 66 10.34 -18.82 -5.79
CA ARG A 66 11.74 -18.40 -5.67
C ARG A 66 12.43 -19.34 -4.70
N GLU A 67 13.59 -19.83 -5.10
CA GLU A 67 14.40 -20.74 -4.28
C GLU A 67 14.68 -20.09 -2.91
N SER A 68 14.49 -20.88 -1.84
CA SER A 68 14.68 -20.46 -0.45
C SER A 68 13.87 -19.23 0.01
N ARG A 69 12.77 -18.88 -0.67
CA ARG A 69 11.85 -17.80 -0.27
C ARG A 69 10.40 -18.28 -0.24
N LYS A 70 9.57 -17.58 0.52
CA LYS A 70 8.12 -17.82 0.53
C LYS A 70 7.54 -17.61 -0.88
N VAL A 71 6.57 -18.46 -1.22
CA VAL A 71 5.74 -18.30 -2.42
C VAL A 71 5.11 -16.90 -2.40
N THR A 72 5.16 -16.21 -3.53
CA THR A 72 4.57 -14.88 -3.68
C THR A 72 3.46 -14.94 -4.73
N TYR A 73 2.30 -14.36 -4.41
CA TYR A 73 1.18 -14.23 -5.32
C TYR A 73 1.17 -12.80 -5.86
N SER A 74 1.13 -12.66 -7.18
CA SER A 74 1.25 -11.38 -7.88
C SER A 74 0.02 -11.13 -8.74
N PHE A 75 -0.62 -9.97 -8.54
CA PHE A 75 -1.59 -9.39 -9.46
C PHE A 75 -0.89 -8.42 -10.40
N ARG A 76 -1.24 -8.44 -11.70
CA ARG A 76 -0.82 -7.43 -12.68
C ARG A 76 -1.94 -7.01 -13.63
N SER A 77 -2.17 -5.71 -13.77
CA SER A 77 -2.99 -5.12 -14.83
C SER A 77 -2.15 -4.22 -15.73
N TYR A 78 -2.44 -4.24 -17.03
CA TYR A 78 -1.75 -3.43 -18.06
C TYR A 78 -2.68 -2.39 -18.70
N SER A 79 -3.82 -2.09 -18.08
CA SER A 79 -4.71 -1.04 -18.58
C SER A 79 -4.04 0.33 -18.43
N ARG A 80 -3.74 0.96 -19.57
CA ARG A 80 -3.10 2.27 -19.60
C ARG A 80 -3.96 3.34 -18.93
N GLU A 81 -5.25 3.32 -19.20
CA GLU A 81 -6.22 4.26 -18.62
C GLU A 81 -6.23 4.18 -17.09
N VAL A 82 -6.32 2.96 -16.53
CA VAL A 82 -6.31 2.77 -15.08
C VAL A 82 -4.96 3.17 -14.50
N PHE A 83 -3.85 2.88 -15.19
CA PHE A 83 -2.52 3.29 -14.76
C PHE A 83 -2.43 4.82 -14.66
N ASP A 84 -2.78 5.54 -15.73
CA ASP A 84 -2.71 7.00 -15.77
C ASP A 84 -3.65 7.63 -14.72
N ARG A 85 -4.81 7.01 -14.48
CA ARG A 85 -5.73 7.42 -13.41
C ARG A 85 -5.12 7.25 -12.02
N ILE A 86 -4.44 6.14 -11.72
CA ILE A 86 -3.79 5.96 -10.42
C ILE A 86 -2.63 6.96 -10.25
N VAL A 87 -1.89 7.24 -11.33
CA VAL A 87 -0.86 8.29 -11.34
C VAL A 87 -1.46 9.67 -11.08
N SER A 88 -2.61 10.00 -11.70
CA SER A 88 -3.27 11.29 -11.50
C SER A 88 -3.82 11.47 -10.09
N LEU A 89 -4.09 10.38 -9.37
CA LEU A 89 -4.42 10.42 -7.93
C LEU A 89 -3.20 10.70 -7.04
N GLY A 90 -1.99 10.75 -7.61
CA GLY A 90 -0.75 11.09 -6.92
C GLY A 90 0.12 9.90 -6.52
N PHE A 91 -0.14 8.70 -7.07
CA PHE A 91 0.70 7.54 -6.79
C PHE A 91 1.98 7.56 -7.64
N PRO A 92 3.18 7.34 -7.06
CA PRO A 92 4.42 7.45 -7.80
C PRO A 92 4.68 6.27 -8.74
N ILE A 93 5.31 6.56 -9.88
CA ILE A 93 5.81 5.55 -10.82
C ILE A 93 7.21 5.09 -10.39
N GLY A 94 7.44 3.78 -10.43
CA GLY A 94 8.71 3.12 -10.16
C GLY A 94 8.96 2.92 -8.65
N LEU A 95 10.22 3.05 -8.24
CA LEU A 95 10.60 2.89 -6.84
C LEU A 95 9.88 3.94 -5.97
N LYS A 96 9.05 3.46 -5.04
CA LYS A 96 8.33 4.27 -4.04
C LYS A 96 9.23 5.01 -3.06
N LYS A 97 10.49 4.55 -2.93
CA LYS A 97 11.48 5.08 -2.00
C LYS A 97 11.60 6.60 -2.19
N TYR A 98 11.35 7.37 -1.14
CA TYR A 98 11.37 8.84 -1.10
C TYR A 98 10.22 9.57 -1.81
N LYS A 99 9.41 8.89 -2.63
CA LYS A 99 8.35 9.51 -3.43
C LYS A 99 6.94 9.31 -2.88
N LEU A 100 6.72 8.22 -2.13
CA LEU A 100 5.39 7.89 -1.61
C LEU A 100 4.91 8.96 -0.61
N ARG A 101 3.66 9.39 -0.80
CA ARG A 101 2.88 10.29 0.06
C ARG A 101 1.45 9.74 0.14
N ILE A 102 0.67 10.17 1.13
CA ILE A 102 -0.78 9.91 1.09
C ILE A 102 -1.35 10.65 -0.13
N PRO A 103 -2.09 9.97 -1.03
CA PRO A 103 -2.76 10.63 -2.15
C PRO A 103 -3.66 11.78 -1.68
N GLN A 104 -3.58 12.95 -2.32
CA GLN A 104 -4.35 14.14 -1.89
C GLN A 104 -5.85 13.90 -1.82
N ILE A 105 -6.37 13.04 -2.71
CA ILE A 105 -7.78 12.65 -2.68
C ILE A 105 -8.19 12.09 -1.31
N ILE A 106 -7.34 11.30 -0.64
CA ILE A 106 -7.60 10.68 0.66
C ILE A 106 -7.76 11.73 1.76
N LEU A 107 -6.96 12.80 1.71
CA LEU A 107 -7.00 13.87 2.71
C LEU A 107 -8.33 14.64 2.68
N ASN A 108 -9.02 14.63 1.53
CA ASN A 108 -10.31 15.27 1.32
C ASN A 108 -11.52 14.32 1.46
N LEU A 109 -11.28 13.05 1.82
CA LEU A 109 -12.37 12.09 2.04
C LEU A 109 -13.00 12.25 3.43
N SER A 110 -14.18 11.65 3.59
CA SER A 110 -14.82 11.51 4.90
C SER A 110 -13.96 10.71 5.88
N ARG A 111 -14.26 10.84 7.17
CA ARG A 111 -13.62 10.07 8.25
C ARG A 111 -13.61 8.56 7.97
N GLU A 112 -14.75 8.00 7.60
CA GLU A 112 -14.90 6.56 7.34
C GLU A 112 -14.00 6.08 6.18
N GLU A 113 -13.97 6.86 5.10
CA GLU A 113 -13.14 6.55 3.92
C GLU A 113 -11.64 6.66 4.24
N LYS A 114 -11.23 7.67 5.01
CA LYS A 114 -9.85 7.79 5.52
C LYS A 114 -9.44 6.58 6.37
N ILE A 115 -10.35 6.09 7.21
CA ILE A 115 -10.10 4.88 8.02
C ILE A 115 -9.93 3.66 7.12
N LEU A 116 -10.72 3.52 6.05
CA LEU A 116 -10.55 2.42 5.08
C LEU A 116 -9.20 2.47 4.37
N PHE A 117 -8.71 3.66 4.01
CA PHE A 117 -7.34 3.81 3.51
C PHE A 117 -6.31 3.32 4.53
N LEU A 118 -6.44 3.76 5.79
CA LEU A 118 -5.52 3.34 6.85
C LEU A 118 -5.57 1.83 7.06
N LYS A 119 -6.76 1.21 7.07
CA LYS A 119 -6.92 -0.25 7.14
C LYS A 119 -6.21 -0.98 5.99
N GLY A 120 -6.36 -0.50 4.76
CA GLY A 120 -5.68 -1.08 3.59
C GLY A 120 -4.17 -1.07 3.74
N PHE A 121 -3.62 0.04 4.25
CA PHE A 121 -2.19 0.15 4.54
C PHE A 121 -1.76 -0.77 5.70
N ILE A 122 -2.56 -0.84 6.78
CA ILE A 122 -2.29 -1.69 7.94
C ILE A 122 -2.22 -3.17 7.55
N ILE A 123 -3.17 -3.65 6.76
CA ILE A 123 -3.27 -5.07 6.39
C ILE A 123 -2.09 -5.50 5.48
N THR A 124 -1.49 -4.57 4.75
CA THR A 124 -0.38 -4.85 3.83
C THR A 124 0.99 -4.69 4.49
N ASP A 125 1.27 -3.53 5.07
CA ASP A 125 2.61 -3.19 5.61
C ASP A 125 2.72 -3.36 7.13
N GLY A 126 1.61 -3.62 7.82
CA GLY A 126 1.57 -3.81 9.27
C GLY A 126 2.11 -5.16 9.71
N SER A 127 3.20 -5.15 10.48
CA SER A 127 3.76 -6.35 11.10
C SER A 127 3.28 -6.49 12.54
N ILE A 128 2.47 -7.52 12.81
CA ILE A 128 2.07 -7.87 14.18
C ILE A 128 3.29 -8.40 14.94
N ARG A 129 3.62 -7.78 16.07
CA ARG A 129 4.69 -8.15 16.99
C ARG A 129 4.14 -8.87 18.22
N ALA A 130 5.05 -9.33 19.08
CA ALA A 130 4.68 -9.84 20.40
C ALA A 130 3.77 -8.85 21.13
N GLN A 131 2.83 -9.38 21.92
CA GLN A 131 1.77 -8.63 22.63
C GLN A 131 0.72 -7.96 21.72
N GLY A 132 0.73 -8.19 20.41
CA GLY A 132 -0.29 -7.71 19.48
C GLY A 132 -0.08 -6.28 18.98
N ASN A 133 1.12 -5.72 19.15
CA ASN A 133 1.47 -4.41 18.61
C ASN A 133 1.63 -4.49 17.09
N VAL A 134 1.27 -3.43 16.35
CA VAL A 134 1.47 -3.34 14.90
C VAL A 134 2.60 -2.37 14.60
N LEU A 135 3.64 -2.85 13.94
CA LEU A 135 4.83 -2.09 13.57
C LEU A 135 4.92 -1.93 12.06
N PHE A 136 5.05 -0.70 11.58
CA PHE A 136 5.35 -0.39 10.19
C PHE A 136 6.85 -0.22 9.98
N HIS A 137 7.37 -0.65 8.83
CA HIS A 137 8.77 -0.45 8.43
C HIS A 137 8.80 0.11 7.01
N VAL A 138 8.82 1.43 6.88
CA VAL A 138 8.75 2.10 5.57
C VAL A 138 10.07 2.77 5.24
N ALA A 139 10.51 2.70 3.98
CA ALA A 139 11.74 3.38 3.54
C ALA A 139 11.60 4.92 3.40
N THR A 140 10.37 5.44 3.44
CA THR A 140 10.03 6.85 3.17
C THR A 140 9.50 7.52 4.43
N LYS A 141 10.31 8.38 5.07
CA LYS A 141 9.93 9.12 6.29
C LYS A 141 8.66 9.95 6.11
N LYS A 142 8.60 10.72 5.01
CA LYS A 142 7.47 11.62 4.70
C LYS A 142 6.12 10.90 4.63
N PHE A 143 6.11 9.65 4.13
CA PHE A 143 4.89 8.85 4.11
C PHE A 143 4.45 8.48 5.53
N LEU A 144 5.37 8.08 6.41
CA LEU A 144 5.01 7.81 7.80
C LEU A 144 4.62 9.07 8.58
N GLU A 145 5.16 10.24 8.21
CA GLU A 145 4.72 11.54 8.75
C GLU A 145 3.26 11.80 8.35
N ASP A 146 2.90 11.58 7.07
CA ASP A 146 1.51 11.68 6.63
C ASP A 146 0.60 10.68 7.37
N ILE A 147 1.04 9.42 7.54
CA ILE A 147 0.28 8.39 8.28
C ILE A 147 0.11 8.77 9.75
N SER A 148 1.15 9.28 10.41
CA SER A 148 1.07 9.75 11.80
C SER A 148 0.08 10.91 11.95
N ASN A 149 0.11 11.86 11.02
CA ASN A 149 -0.84 12.98 11.00
C ASN A 149 -2.27 12.50 10.75
N LEU A 150 -2.48 11.53 9.85
CA LEU A 150 -3.79 10.94 9.60
C LEU A 150 -4.32 10.19 10.84
N ILE A 151 -3.47 9.43 11.53
CA ILE A 151 -3.82 8.76 12.79
C ILE A 151 -4.18 9.79 13.87
N TYR A 152 -3.45 10.90 13.96
CA TYR A 152 -3.75 11.98 14.89
C TYR A 152 -5.09 12.65 14.56
N GLU A 153 -5.36 12.97 13.29
CA GLU A 153 -6.63 13.54 12.85
C GLU A 153 -7.81 12.63 13.22
N LEU A 154 -7.67 11.33 12.98
CA LEU A 154 -8.76 10.38 13.16
C LEU A 154 -8.95 9.95 14.62
N PHE A 155 -7.89 9.77 15.38
CA PHE A 155 -7.97 9.13 16.71
C PHE A 155 -7.38 9.99 17.84
N ASN A 156 -6.88 11.19 17.54
CA ASN A 156 -6.14 12.04 18.47
C ASN A 156 -4.91 11.33 19.07
N LEU A 157 -4.31 10.40 18.32
CA LEU A 157 -3.16 9.60 18.74
C LEU A 157 -1.88 10.10 18.05
N ARG A 158 -0.95 10.69 18.81
CA ARG A 158 0.36 11.09 18.28
C ARG A 158 1.30 9.90 18.19
N LYS A 159 1.85 9.64 16.99
CA LYS A 159 2.76 8.51 16.75
C LYS A 159 4.16 8.97 16.38
N PRO A 160 5.16 8.79 17.27
CA PRO A 160 6.53 9.17 16.95
C PRO A 160 7.10 8.24 15.86
N ILE A 161 7.93 8.81 15.00
CA ILE A 161 8.61 8.07 13.94
C ILE A 161 10.05 7.84 14.36
N LYS A 162 10.47 6.58 14.39
CA LYS A 162 11.84 6.19 14.76
C LYS A 162 12.64 5.86 13.51
N LYS A 163 13.90 6.30 13.46
CA LYS A 163 14.85 5.92 12.42
C LYS A 163 15.43 4.54 12.75
N TYR A 164 15.55 3.66 11.77
CA TYR A 164 16.07 2.31 11.98
C TYR A 164 16.95 1.85 10.81
N VAL A 165 18.09 1.22 11.12
CA VAL A 165 19.00 0.64 10.12
C VAL A 165 18.84 -0.87 10.11
N GLN A 166 18.22 -1.40 9.06
CA GLN A 166 18.02 -2.83 8.87
C GLN A 166 19.31 -3.49 8.39
N LYS A 167 19.74 -4.55 9.08
CA LYS A 167 20.92 -5.36 8.74
C LYS A 167 22.20 -4.52 8.54
N GLY A 168 22.34 -3.41 9.27
CA GLY A 168 23.47 -2.49 9.15
C GLY A 168 23.58 -1.72 7.82
N LYS A 169 22.64 -1.91 6.88
CA LYS A 169 22.76 -1.40 5.50
C LYS A 169 21.59 -0.56 5.03
N TYR A 170 20.36 -0.94 5.39
CA TYR A 170 19.16 -0.34 4.79
C TYR A 170 18.47 0.60 5.76
N LEU A 171 18.42 1.89 5.43
CA LEU A 171 17.68 2.87 6.20
C LEU A 171 16.17 2.69 6.03
N SER A 172 15.47 2.63 7.15
CA SER A 172 14.01 2.56 7.26
C SER A 172 13.52 3.45 8.39
N TYR A 173 12.21 3.66 8.43
CA TYR A 173 11.50 4.44 9.44
C TYR A 173 10.37 3.60 10.00
N GLN A 174 10.13 3.73 11.30
CA GLN A 174 9.21 2.92 12.05
C GLN A 174 8.13 3.76 12.72
N LEU A 175 6.90 3.26 12.67
CA LEU A 175 5.76 3.75 13.42
C LEU A 175 5.11 2.55 14.13
N LEU A 176 4.81 2.69 15.42
CA LEU A 176 4.25 1.62 16.25
C LEU A 176 2.84 2.00 16.72
N LEU A 177 1.90 1.09 16.52
CA LEU A 177 0.60 1.08 17.18
C LEU A 177 0.63 0.01 18.27
N ASN A 178 0.20 0.35 19.48
CA ASN A 178 -0.01 -0.68 20.49
C ASN A 178 -1.26 -1.52 20.15
N LYS A 179 -1.45 -2.64 20.84
CA LYS A 179 -2.60 -3.54 20.59
C LYS A 179 -3.95 -2.82 20.63
N LYS A 180 -4.19 -1.97 21.63
CA LYS A 180 -5.47 -1.26 21.80
C LYS A 180 -5.73 -0.31 20.63
N GLU A 181 -4.72 0.45 20.24
CA GLU A 181 -4.80 1.41 19.14
C GLU A 181 -5.00 0.73 17.78
N ALA A 182 -4.30 -0.39 17.55
CA ALA A 182 -4.48 -1.19 16.35
C ALA A 182 -5.91 -1.76 16.29
N GLN A 183 -6.44 -2.26 17.41
CA GLN A 183 -7.81 -2.76 17.49
C GLN A 183 -8.84 -1.64 17.27
N GLU A 184 -8.63 -0.47 17.84
CA GLU A 184 -9.51 0.70 17.65
C GLU A 184 -9.63 1.08 16.16
N ILE A 185 -8.51 1.08 15.44
CA ILE A 185 -8.51 1.38 14.00
C ILE A 185 -9.16 0.24 13.19
N LEU A 186 -8.88 -1.02 13.54
CA LEU A 186 -9.37 -2.18 12.80
C LEU A 186 -10.87 -2.46 13.02
N ASN A 187 -11.42 -2.11 14.18
CA ASN A 187 -12.80 -2.38 14.56
C ASN A 187 -13.80 -1.31 14.08
N TYR A 188 -13.33 -0.16 13.60
CA TYR A 188 -14.18 0.92 13.07
C TYR A 188 -14.74 0.59 11.68
#